data_AF-A0AAV3XSV5-F1
#
_entry.id   AF-A0AAV3XSV5-F1
#
_cell.length_a   1.000
_cell.length_b   1.000
_cell.length_c   1.000
_cell.angle_alpha   90.00
_cell.angle_beta   90.00
_cell.angle_gamma   90.00
#
_symmetry.space_group_name_H-M   'P 1'
#
loop_
_entity.id
_entity.type
_entity.pdbx_description
1 polymer ?
#
loop_
_entity_poly.entity_id
_entity_poly.type
_entity_poly.pdbx_seq_one_letter_code
_entity_poly.pdbx_strand_id
1 'polypeptide(L)'
;MQVNYHLVWILKRRKKVLVGDVETRLRQIISEVCQENQSNIIALEIMPDHVHLFVNVPPSVAAHKVVGAIKGRSSRYLRQEFPHLLKLPSLWTHSYTSFYCWECQ
;
A
#
# COMPACT_ATOMS: atom_id res chain seq x y z
N MET A 1 -23.41 2.70 0.46
CA MET A 1 -22.70 2.37 1.72
C MET A 1 -21.25 2.12 1.34
N GLN A 2 -20.29 2.77 2.00
CA GLN A 2 -18.85 2.58 1.77
C GLN A 2 -18.22 2.12 3.08
N VAL A 3 -17.14 1.33 3.02
CA VAL A 3 -16.48 0.75 4.20
C VAL A 3 -15.08 1.33 4.35
N ASN A 4 -14.75 1.80 5.55
CA ASN A 4 -13.44 2.36 5.86
C ASN A 4 -12.51 1.28 6.41
N TYR A 5 -11.27 1.25 5.90
CA TYR A 5 -10.23 0.31 6.29
C TYR A 5 -8.96 1.05 6.66
N HIS A 6 -8.35 0.66 7.78
CA HIS A 6 -6.96 1.01 8.09
C HIS A 6 -6.07 -0.18 7.76
N LEU A 7 -5.27 -0.01 6.72
CA LEU A 7 -4.43 -1.03 6.13
C LEU A 7 -2.97 -0.72 6.44
N VAL A 8 -2.27 -1.69 7.05
CA VAL A 8 -0.87 -1.54 7.41
C VAL A 8 -0.08 -2.72 6.87
N TRP A 9 1.03 -2.44 6.18
CA TRP A 9 1.95 -3.48 5.74
C TRP A 9 3.40 -3.01 5.80
N ILE A 10 4.30 -3.97 5.92
CA ILE A 10 5.71 -3.75 6.25
C ILE A 10 6.61 -4.28 5.13
N LEU A 11 7.75 -3.65 4.93
CA LEU A 11 8.78 -4.12 4.00
C LEU A 11 9.45 -5.41 4.48
N LYS A 12 9.91 -6.20 3.52
CA LYS A 12 10.68 -7.41 3.81
C LYS A 12 11.93 -7.04 4.63
N ARG A 13 12.11 -7.72 5.76
CA ARG A 13 13.20 -7.48 6.73
C ARG A 13 13.23 -6.05 7.32
N ARG A 14 12.12 -5.30 7.27
CA ARG A 14 12.00 -3.91 7.76
C ARG A 14 13.12 -2.98 7.28
N LYS A 15 13.59 -3.16 6.04
CA LYS A 15 14.63 -2.31 5.46
C LYS A 15 14.08 -0.91 5.21
N LYS A 16 14.76 0.13 5.70
CA LYS A 16 14.33 1.53 5.55
C LYS A 16 14.63 2.06 4.13
N VAL A 17 13.83 1.66 3.15
CA VAL A 17 14.05 1.96 1.72
C VAL A 17 12.94 2.79 1.07
N LEU A 18 11.84 3.06 1.79
CA LEU A 18 10.77 3.95 1.32
C LEU A 18 11.09 5.40 1.67
N VAL A 19 12.11 5.95 1.01
CA VAL A 19 12.55 7.33 1.23
C VAL A 19 12.83 8.00 -0.10
N GLY A 20 12.72 9.33 -0.15
CA GLY A 20 12.98 10.13 -1.35
C GLY A 20 12.13 9.69 -2.53
N ASP A 21 12.76 9.45 -3.68
CA ASP A 21 12.07 9.11 -4.93
C ASP A 21 11.25 7.82 -4.85
N VAL A 22 11.68 6.85 -4.04
CA VAL A 22 10.96 5.58 -3.84
C VAL A 22 9.62 5.84 -3.13
N GLU A 23 9.61 6.73 -2.13
CA GLU A 23 8.40 7.13 -1.43
C GLU A 23 7.43 7.86 -2.37
N THR A 24 7.95 8.82 -3.13
CA THR A 24 7.18 9.61 -4.10
C THR A 24 6.52 8.70 -5.14
N ARG A 25 7.28 7.76 -5.71
CA ARG A 25 6.75 6.81 -6.70
C ARG A 25 5.73 5.85 -6.07
N LEU A 26 5.98 5.38 -4.84
CA LEU A 26 5.02 4.53 -4.13
C LEU A 26 3.67 5.25 -3.92
N ARG A 27 3.69 6.53 -3.54
CA ARG A 27 2.49 7.35 -3.35
C ARG A 27 1.67 7.46 -4.65
N GLN A 28 2.34 7.62 -5.80
CA GLN A 28 1.68 7.61 -7.11
C GLN A 28 1.01 6.27 -7.41
N ILE A 29 1.75 5.16 -7.24
CA ILE A 29 1.22 3.81 -7.50
C ILE A 29 0.01 3.50 -6.61
N ILE A 30 0.05 3.87 -5.33
CA ILE A 30 -1.10 3.70 -4.42
C ILE A 30 -2.31 4.48 -4.93
N SER A 31 -2.10 5.74 -5.34
CA SER A 31 -3.17 6.60 -5.85
C SER A 31 -3.80 6.03 -7.12
N GLU A 32 -2.98 5.58 -8.09
CA GLU A 32 -3.43 4.93 -9.33
C GLU A 32 -4.27 3.69 -9.03
N VAL A 33 -3.79 2.79 -8.17
CA VAL A 33 -4.50 1.55 -7.83
C VAL A 33 -5.82 1.84 -7.10
N CYS A 34 -5.84 2.80 -6.17
CA CYS A 34 -7.05 3.19 -5.48
C CYS A 34 -8.10 3.77 -6.45
N GLN A 35 -7.69 4.62 -7.39
CA GLN A 35 -8.58 5.17 -8.42
C GLN A 35 -9.18 4.07 -9.31
N GLU A 36 -8.36 3.12 -9.78
CA GLU A 36 -8.82 1.98 -10.59
C GLU A 36 -9.83 1.08 -9.85
N ASN A 37 -9.68 0.95 -8.53
CA ASN A 37 -10.56 0.15 -7.68
C ASN A 37 -11.72 0.98 -7.08
N GLN A 38 -11.96 2.20 -7.58
CA GLN A 38 -13.00 3.11 -7.09
C GLN A 38 -12.95 3.32 -5.56
N SER A 39 -11.74 3.26 -5.00
CA SER A 39 -11.47 3.40 -3.57
C SER A 39 -10.93 4.80 -3.30
N ASN A 40 -11.47 5.47 -2.29
CA ASN A 40 -11.07 6.83 -1.92
C ASN A 40 -10.02 6.79 -0.80
N ILE A 41 -8.87 7.42 -1.02
CA ILE A 41 -7.82 7.53 0.01
C ILE A 41 -8.24 8.64 0.97
N ILE A 42 -8.40 8.31 2.24
CA ILE A 42 -8.70 9.29 3.30
C ILE A 42 -7.38 9.83 3.87
N ALA A 43 -6.42 8.94 4.15
CA ALA A 43 -5.09 9.31 4.61
C ALA A 43 -4.06 8.28 4.14
N LEU A 44 -2.84 8.74 3.84
CA LEU A 44 -1.73 7.89 3.44
C LEU A 44 -0.44 8.40 4.07
N GLU A 45 0.15 7.58 4.94
CA GLU A 45 1.44 7.82 5.55
C GLU A 45 2.41 6.72 5.13
N ILE A 46 3.56 7.12 4.58
CA ILE A 46 4.62 6.21 4.17
C ILE A 46 5.80 6.46 5.10
N MET A 47 6.12 5.45 5.90
CA MET A 47 7.29 5.44 6.76
C MET A 47 8.42 4.67 6.07
N PRO A 48 9.69 4.89 6.45
CA PRO A 48 10.82 4.28 5.74
C PRO A 48 10.75 2.75 5.62
N ASP A 49 10.13 2.06 6.57
CA ASP A 49 10.00 0.59 6.61
C ASP A 49 8.57 0.04 6.45
N HIS A 50 7.53 0.87 6.43
CA HIS A 50 6.12 0.43 6.40
C HIS A 50 5.16 1.51 5.87
N VAL A 51 3.91 1.13 5.57
CA VAL A 51 2.87 2.03 5.05
C VAL A 51 1.62 1.93 5.91
N HIS A 52 1.01 3.08 6.21
CA HIS A 52 -0.34 3.21 6.75
C HIS A 52 -1.25 3.83 5.69
N LEU A 53 -2.29 3.09 5.29
CA LEU A 53 -3.30 3.55 4.34
C LEU A 53 -4.66 3.51 5.01
N PHE A 54 -5.30 4.66 5.14
CA PHE A 54 -6.70 4.77 5.52
C PHE A 54 -7.52 5.02 4.25
N VAL A 55 -8.36 4.04 3.90
CA VAL A 55 -9.06 4.01 2.61
C VAL A 55 -10.51 3.64 2.79
N ASN A 56 -11.35 4.32 2.02
CA ASN A 56 -12.75 4.02 1.86
C ASN A 56 -12.95 3.16 0.61
N VAL A 57 -13.50 1.96 0.77
CA VAL A 57 -13.60 0.95 -0.29
C VAL A 57 -15.09 0.63 -0.54
N PRO A 58 -15.51 0.48 -1.81
CA PRO A 58 -16.85 0.01 -2.14
C PRO A 58 -17.10 -1.39 -1.54
N PRO A 59 -18.30 -1.69 -1.01
CA PRO A 59 -18.61 -2.99 -0.39
C PRO A 59 -18.56 -4.16 -1.39
N SER A 60 -18.62 -3.88 -2.69
CA SER A 60 -18.41 -4.86 -3.77
C SER A 60 -16.95 -5.30 -3.91
N VAL A 61 -16.00 -4.52 -3.38
CA VAL A 61 -14.57 -4.77 -3.47
C VAL A 61 -14.03 -5.19 -2.10
N ALA A 62 -13.43 -6.37 -2.04
CA ALA A 62 -12.79 -6.82 -0.81
C ALA A 62 -11.46 -6.10 -0.59
N ALA A 63 -11.21 -5.59 0.62
CA ALA A 63 -10.00 -4.85 0.97
C ALA A 63 -8.68 -5.59 0.65
N HIS A 64 -8.67 -6.92 0.76
CA HIS A 64 -7.51 -7.73 0.41
C HIS A 64 -7.12 -7.63 -1.07
N LYS A 65 -8.08 -7.39 -1.96
CA LYS A 65 -7.82 -7.18 -3.40
C LYS A 65 -7.11 -5.86 -3.64
N VAL A 66 -7.52 -4.79 -2.94
CA VAL A 66 -6.88 -3.47 -3.01
C VAL A 66 -5.44 -3.55 -2.51
N VAL A 67 -5.21 -4.13 -1.32
CA VAL A 67 -3.85 -4.31 -0.77
C VAL A 67 -3.00 -5.20 -1.68
N GLY A 68 -3.57 -6.30 -2.19
CA GLY A 68 -2.87 -7.20 -3.10
C GLY A 68 -2.42 -6.51 -4.38
N ALA A 69 -3.31 -5.71 -5.00
CA ALA A 69 -3.01 -4.92 -6.19
C ALA A 69 -1.90 -3.89 -5.92
N ILE A 70 -2.00 -3.15 -4.81
CA ILE A 70 -0.98 -2.17 -4.38
C ILE A 70 0.36 -2.86 -4.21
N LYS A 71 0.43 -3.93 -3.40
CA LYS A 71 1.69 -4.64 -3.10
C LYS A 71 2.30 -5.27 -4.35
N GLY A 72 1.48 -5.86 -5.22
CA GLY A 72 1.91 -6.47 -6.47
C GLY A 72 2.50 -5.44 -7.45
N ARG A 73 1.75 -4.37 -7.74
CA ARG A 73 2.18 -3.33 -8.68
C ARG A 73 3.40 -2.57 -8.17
N SER A 74 3.38 -2.14 -6.91
CA SER A 74 4.53 -1.44 -6.30
C SER A 74 5.78 -2.31 -6.26
N SER A 75 5.65 -3.60 -5.91
CA SER A 75 6.80 -4.50 -5.93
C SER A 75 7.40 -4.65 -7.34
N ARG A 76 6.57 -4.68 -8.39
CA ARG A 76 7.06 -4.78 -9.76
C ARG A 76 7.72 -3.48 -10.21
N TYR A 77 7.00 -2.36 -10.17
CA TYR A 77 7.46 -1.10 -10.76
C TYR A 77 8.64 -0.50 -9.98
N LEU A 78 8.58 -0.46 -8.64
CA LEU A 78 9.69 0.09 -7.86
C LEU A 78 10.97 -0.72 -8.06
N ARG A 79 10.91 -2.05 -8.19
CA ARG A 79 12.11 -2.87 -8.44
C ARG A 79 12.66 -2.71 -9.85
N GLN A 80 11.84 -2.31 -10.82
CA GLN A 80 12.26 -1.99 -12.19
C GLN A 80 12.91 -0.60 -12.26
N GLU A 81 12.29 0.39 -11.61
CA GLU A 81 12.74 1.79 -11.60
C GLU A 81 13.94 2.02 -10.67
N PHE A 82 14.04 1.25 -9.57
CA PHE A 82 15.08 1.39 -8.55
C PHE A 82 15.84 0.07 -8.35
N PRO A 83 16.89 -0.21 -9.16
CA PRO A 83 17.62 -1.48 -9.13
C PRO A 83 18.24 -1.83 -7.77
N HIS A 84 18.52 -0.84 -6.91
CA HIS A 84 19.03 -1.09 -5.56
C HIS A 84 18.05 -1.90 -4.68
N LEU A 85 16.75 -1.90 -5.00
CA LEU A 85 15.72 -2.70 -4.33
C LEU A 85 15.78 -4.20 -4.71
N LEU A 86 16.50 -4.56 -5.78
CA LEU A 86 16.67 -5.96 -6.20
C LEU A 86 17.49 -6.79 -5.20
N LYS A 87 18.24 -6.14 -4.29
CA LYS A 87 18.95 -6.80 -3.18
C LYS A 87 18.00 -7.50 -2.21
N LEU A 88 16.72 -7.15 -2.20
CA LEU A 88 15.69 -7.85 -1.45
C LEU A 88 15.13 -9.03 -2.25
N PRO A 89 14.81 -10.18 -1.62
CA PRO A 89 14.15 -11.28 -2.33
C PRO A 89 12.72 -10.92 -2.78
N SER A 90 12.02 -10.11 -1.99
CA SER A 90 10.73 -9.50 -2.30
C SER A 90 10.67 -8.12 -1.67
N LEU A 91 9.85 -7.20 -2.20
CA LEU A 91 9.72 -5.87 -1.60
C LEU A 91 8.95 -5.93 -0.27
N TRP A 92 7.79 -6.59 -0.29
CA TRP A 92 6.88 -6.69 0.85
C TRP A 92 6.96 -8.06 1.55
N THR A 93 6.49 -8.12 2.79
CA THR A 93 6.15 -9.40 3.45
C THR A 93 4.87 -10.01 2.85
N HIS A 94 4.65 -11.31 3.02
CA HIS A 94 3.39 -11.94 2.61
C HIS A 94 2.20 -11.42 3.43
N SER A 95 2.44 -11.09 4.70
CA SER A 95 1.44 -10.54 5.61
C SER A 95 1.04 -9.10 5.27
N TYR A 96 -0.18 -8.75 5.64
CA TYR A 96 -0.66 -7.40 5.89
C TYR A 96 -1.63 -7.48 7.07
N THR A 97 -1.79 -6.39 7.80
CA THR A 97 -2.78 -6.30 8.88
C THR A 97 -3.84 -5.29 8.45
N SER A 98 -5.09 -5.72 8.45
CA SER A 98 -6.25 -4.86 8.21
C SER A 98 -7.00 -4.67 9.51
N PHE A 99 -7.17 -3.42 9.93
CA PHE A 99 -8.09 -3.04 10.99
C PHE A 99 -9.33 -2.42 10.36
N TYR A 100 -10.50 -2.93 10.74
CA TYR A 100 -11.77 -2.28 10.43
C TYR A 100 -11.93 -1.10 11.39
N CYS A 101 -11.93 0.13 10.86
CA CYS A 101 -12.23 1.31 11.67
C CYS A 101 -13.75 1.48 11.70
N TRP A 102 -14.38 1.15 12.83
CA TRP A 102 -15.82 1.23 13.03
C TRP A 102 -16.28 2.61 13.54
N GLU A 103 -15.35 3.50 13.93
CA GLU A 103 -15.64 4.82 14.51
C GLU A 103 -15.69 5.98 13.50
N CYS A 104 -16.27 5.77 12.32
CA CYS A 104 -16.63 6.87 11.43
C CYS A 104 -18.03 6.63 10.84
N GLN A 105 -19.04 6.73 11.71
CA GLN A 105 -20.42 7.13 11.37
C GLN A 105 -20.79 8.32 12.24
#